data_AF-Q8YS80-F1
#
_entry.id   AF-Q8YS80-F1
#
_cell.length_a   1.000
_cell.length_b   1.000
_cell.length_c   1.000
_cell.angle_alpha   90.00
_cell.angle_beta   90.00
_cell.angle_gamma   90.00
#
_symmetry.space_group_name_H-M   'P 1'
#
loop_
_entity.id
_entity.type
_entity.pdbx_description
1 polymer ?
#
loop_
_entity_poly.entity_id
_entity_poly.type
_entity_poly.pdbx_seq_one_letter_code
_entity_poly.pdbx_strand_id
1 'polypeptide(L)'
;MKPPYFPNRGDIVKLEFGSAQQFTAESIQRVFTLRNSGMSFDDIAITLNNELQQQGREQTGYRPVLVISPIKYNQMASLVLACPITTNAKGLRFEVPLIEGMKTKGVVLADQIKTLDWKARKVKFVESVTEDLIEEVQAKLETLIL
;
A
#
# COMPACT_ATOMS: atom_id res chain seq x y z
N MET A 1 -26.91 -4.21 12.04
CA MET A 1 -25.63 -4.51 11.35
C MET A 1 -25.08 -3.22 10.77
N LYS A 2 -23.78 -2.96 10.90
CA LYS A 2 -23.14 -1.82 10.22
C LYS A 2 -23.07 -2.15 8.71
N PRO A 3 -23.43 -1.22 7.81
CA PRO A 3 -23.34 -1.48 6.37
C PRO A 3 -21.90 -1.79 5.96
N PRO A 4 -21.69 -2.58 4.88
CA PRO A 4 -20.35 -2.84 4.35
C PRO A 4 -19.70 -1.52 3.94
N TYR A 5 -18.43 -1.35 4.35
CA TYR A 5 -17.62 -0.20 3.98
C TYR A 5 -17.08 -0.37 2.55
N PHE A 6 -17.19 0.70 1.76
CA PHE A 6 -16.59 0.80 0.43
C PHE A 6 -15.65 2.01 0.40
N PRO A 7 -14.38 1.84 0.00
CA PRO A 7 -13.47 2.96 -0.10
C PRO A 7 -13.94 3.98 -1.14
N ASN A 8 -14.04 5.24 -0.74
CA ASN A 8 -14.32 6.36 -1.64
C ASN A 8 -13.06 7.21 -1.83
N ARG A 9 -13.04 8.00 -2.90
CA ARG A 9 -12.07 9.09 -3.06
C ARG A 9 -12.07 9.95 -1.81
N GLY A 10 -10.88 10.32 -1.33
CA GLY A 10 -10.71 11.11 -0.12
C GLY A 10 -10.64 10.28 1.15
N ASP A 11 -10.91 8.97 1.11
CA ASP A 11 -10.72 8.13 2.29
C ASP A 11 -9.24 7.84 2.50
N ILE A 12 -8.79 8.02 3.74
CA ILE A 12 -7.59 7.36 4.23
C ILE A 12 -7.97 5.98 4.75
N VAL A 13 -7.33 4.97 4.17
CA VAL A 13 -7.54 3.58 4.55
C VAL A 13 -6.23 2.91 4.91
N LYS A 14 -6.30 1.87 5.74
CA LYS A 14 -5.17 0.98 6.00
C LYS A 14 -5.38 -0.38 5.32
N LEU A 15 -4.33 -0.87 4.69
CA LEU A 15 -4.28 -2.17 4.03
C LEU A 15 -2.83 -2.68 3.99
N GLU A 16 -2.64 -3.98 3.73
CA GLU A 16 -1.32 -4.59 3.58
C GLU A 16 -0.68 -4.27 2.23
N PHE A 17 0.53 -3.72 2.28
CA PHE A 17 1.39 -3.57 1.11
C PHE A 17 2.28 -4.79 0.93
N GLY A 18 2.51 -5.13 -0.34
CA GLY A 18 3.18 -6.36 -0.78
C GLY A 18 2.19 -7.33 -1.43
N SER A 19 2.73 -8.32 -2.15
CA SER A 19 1.99 -9.54 -2.42
C SER A 19 1.84 -10.28 -1.09
N ALA A 20 0.64 -10.82 -0.81
CA ALA A 20 0.57 -11.90 0.17
C ALA A 20 1.53 -12.97 -0.34
N GLN A 21 2.60 -13.25 0.41
CA GLN A 21 3.52 -14.33 0.05
C GLN A 21 2.74 -15.63 0.13
N GLN A 22 2.30 -16.09 -1.05
CA GLN A 22 1.74 -17.41 -1.20
C GLN A 22 2.92 -18.36 -1.34
N PHE A 23 2.98 -19.37 -0.46
CA PHE A 23 3.91 -20.47 -0.64
C PHE A 23 3.57 -21.17 -1.96
N THR A 24 4.45 -21.08 -2.94
CA THR A 24 4.30 -21.81 -4.21
C THR A 24 4.97 -23.18 -4.10
N ALA A 25 4.65 -24.08 -5.03
CA ALA A 25 5.36 -25.36 -5.13
C ALA A 25 6.87 -25.16 -5.29
N GLU A 26 7.29 -24.10 -5.99
CA GLU A 26 8.69 -23.70 -6.15
C GLU A 26 9.31 -23.22 -4.83
N SER A 27 8.58 -22.44 -4.02
CA SER A 27 9.04 -22.06 -2.67
C SER A 27 9.25 -23.29 -1.78
N ILE A 28 8.39 -24.30 -1.89
CA ILE A 28 8.51 -25.56 -1.14
C ILE A 28 9.73 -26.36 -1.62
N GLN A 29 9.91 -26.49 -2.94
CA GLN A 29 11.08 -27.16 -3.51
C GLN A 29 12.39 -26.48 -3.08
N ARG A 30 12.42 -25.14 -3.06
CA ARG A 30 13.57 -24.35 -2.60
C ARG A 30 13.95 -24.66 -1.15
N VAL A 31 12.97 -24.78 -0.25
CA VAL A 31 13.20 -25.19 1.15
C VAL A 31 13.88 -26.54 1.22
N PHE A 32 13.41 -27.53 0.45
CA PHE A 32 14.02 -28.87 0.43
C PHE A 32 15.45 -28.85 -0.13
N THR A 33 15.71 -28.07 -1.18
CA THR A 33 17.06 -27.93 -1.74
C THR A 33 18.04 -27.36 -0.70
N LEU A 34 17.67 -26.28 -0.01
CA LEU A 34 18.51 -25.65 1.02
C LEU A 34 18.70 -26.57 2.22
N ARG A 35 17.68 -27.34 2.59
CA ARG A 35 17.80 -28.34 3.66
C ARG A 35 18.76 -29.46 3.30
N ASN A 36 18.70 -29.94 2.06
CA ASN A 36 19.59 -30.98 1.55
C ASN A 36 21.04 -30.51 1.41
N SER A 37 21.29 -29.20 1.32
CA SER A 37 22.65 -28.64 1.38
C SER A 37 23.20 -28.51 2.81
N GLY A 38 22.49 -29.02 3.82
CA GLY A 38 22.92 -29.02 5.22
C GLY A 38 22.62 -27.73 5.98
N MET A 39 21.83 -26.82 5.41
CA MET A 39 21.49 -25.55 6.04
C MET A 39 20.54 -25.74 7.25
N SER A 40 20.76 -24.97 8.32
CA SER A 40 19.88 -24.97 9.49
C SER A 40 18.52 -24.36 9.15
N PHE A 41 17.48 -24.66 9.94
CA PHE A 41 16.15 -24.07 9.69
C PHE A 41 16.16 -22.54 9.82
N ASP A 42 16.97 -22.00 10.73
CA ASP A 42 17.10 -20.55 10.93
C ASP A 42 17.77 -19.88 9.72
N ASP A 43 18.84 -20.47 9.19
CA ASP A 43 19.54 -19.96 8.01
C ASP A 43 18.68 -20.07 6.75
N ILE A 44 17.85 -21.12 6.62
CA ILE A 44 16.89 -21.26 5.53
C ILE A 44 15.86 -20.13 5.60
N ALA A 45 15.32 -19.85 6.78
CA ALA A 45 14.34 -18.78 6.97
C ALA A 45 14.93 -17.40 6.63
N ILE A 46 16.17 -17.12 7.05
CA ILE A 46 16.90 -15.89 6.70
C ILE A 46 17.11 -15.80 5.19
N THR A 47 17.61 -16.87 4.57
CA THR A 47 17.88 -16.92 3.12
C THR A 47 16.62 -16.66 2.30
N LEU A 48 15.52 -17.35 2.61
CA LEU A 48 14.26 -17.18 1.90
C LEU A 48 13.66 -15.79 2.11
N ASN A 49 13.72 -15.24 3.32
CA ASN A 49 13.26 -13.88 3.57
C ASN A 49 14.05 -12.85 2.75
N ASN A 50 15.35 -13.05 2.56
CA ASN A 50 16.18 -12.19 1.71
C ASN A 50 15.86 -12.36 0.22
N GLU A 51 15.64 -13.59 -0.26
CA GLU A 51 15.22 -13.87 -1.64
C GLU A 51 13.83 -13.29 -1.96
N LEU A 52 12.94 -13.27 -0.95
CA LEU A 52 11.59 -12.75 -1.05
C LEU A 52 11.48 -11.22 -0.91
N GLN A 53 12.55 -10.53 -0.46
CA GLN A 53 12.61 -9.07 -0.50
C GLN A 53 12.67 -8.65 -1.98
N GLN A 54 11.50 -8.36 -2.55
CA GLN A 54 11.40 -7.84 -3.91
C GLN A 54 12.32 -6.64 -4.09
N GLN A 55 13.04 -6.61 -5.22
CA GLN A 55 14.04 -5.60 -5.61
C GLN A 55 13.44 -4.20 -5.89
N GLY A 56 12.54 -3.71 -5.04
CA GLY A 56 11.91 -2.40 -5.17
C GLY A 56 11.96 -1.63 -3.86
N ARG A 57 12.01 -0.29 -3.94
CA ARG A 57 11.80 0.64 -2.79
C ARG A 57 10.36 0.60 -2.25
N GLU A 58 9.60 -0.43 -2.59
CA GLU A 58 8.19 -0.53 -2.28
C GLU A 58 8.01 -0.81 -0.79
N GLN A 59 7.23 0.03 -0.12
CA GLN A 59 6.97 -0.15 1.30
C GLN A 59 6.20 -1.46 1.54
N THR A 60 6.58 -2.23 2.56
CA THR A 60 5.90 -3.48 2.96
C THR A 60 5.14 -3.31 4.27
N GLY A 61 4.05 -4.07 4.44
CA GLY A 61 3.27 -4.15 5.68
C GLY A 61 2.03 -3.26 5.71
N TYR A 62 1.38 -3.15 6.88
CA TYR A 62 0.16 -2.35 7.03
C TYR A 62 0.51 -0.85 6.94
N ARG A 63 -0.02 -0.15 5.92
CA ARG A 63 0.25 1.29 5.70
C ARG A 63 -1.04 2.06 5.44
N PRO A 64 -1.13 3.32 5.92
CA PRO A 64 -2.18 4.23 5.50
C PRO A 64 -1.96 4.70 4.06
N VAL A 65 -3.04 4.81 3.30
CA VAL A 65 -3.06 5.34 1.93
C VAL A 65 -4.26 6.25 1.75
N LEU A 66 -4.11 7.24 0.89
CA LEU A 66 -5.22 8.08 0.42
C LEU A 66 -5.79 7.50 -0.87
N VAL A 67 -7.09 7.21 -0.90
CA VAL A 67 -7.80 6.75 -2.10
C VAL A 67 -8.11 7.93 -3.02
N ILE A 68 -7.76 7.81 -4.30
CA ILE A 68 -7.94 8.87 -5.33
C ILE A 68 -8.99 8.45 -6.38
N SER A 69 -9.16 7.15 -6.62
CA SER A 69 -10.17 6.65 -7.55
C SER A 69 -11.59 6.81 -7.01
N PRO A 70 -12.58 7.12 -7.89
CA PRO A 70 -13.96 7.35 -7.48
C PRO A 70 -14.65 6.05 -7.03
N ILE A 71 -15.61 6.15 -6.09
CA ILE A 71 -16.32 4.99 -5.52
C ILE A 71 -16.94 4.05 -6.56
N LYS A 72 -17.47 4.60 -7.67
CA LYS A 72 -18.06 3.79 -8.75
C LYS A 72 -17.04 2.82 -9.36
N TYR A 73 -15.81 3.29 -9.59
CA TYR A 73 -14.72 2.43 -10.05
C TYR A 73 -14.35 1.42 -8.96
N ASN A 74 -14.21 1.88 -7.71
CA ASN A 74 -13.74 1.05 -6.60
C ASN A 74 -14.65 -0.14 -6.33
N GLN A 75 -15.96 0.07 -6.43
CA GLN A 75 -16.98 -0.95 -6.27
C GLN A 75 -16.98 -1.96 -7.41
N MET A 76 -16.89 -1.48 -8.66
CA MET A 76 -16.93 -2.34 -9.85
C MET A 76 -15.67 -3.20 -9.98
N ALA A 77 -14.49 -2.60 -9.79
CA ALA A 77 -13.21 -3.26 -10.02
C ALA A 77 -12.71 -4.08 -8.81
N SER A 78 -13.25 -3.83 -7.60
CA SER A 78 -12.62 -4.26 -6.33
C SER A 78 -11.18 -3.77 -6.16
N LEU A 79 -10.78 -2.73 -6.91
CA LEU A 79 -9.48 -2.09 -6.87
C LEU A 79 -9.62 -0.64 -6.41
N VAL A 80 -8.60 -0.11 -5.73
CA VAL A 80 -8.43 1.33 -5.52
C VAL A 80 -7.13 1.80 -6.17
N LEU A 81 -7.15 3.00 -6.73
CA LEU A 81 -5.96 3.80 -6.99
C LEU A 81 -5.72 4.66 -5.76
N ALA A 82 -4.57 4.47 -5.12
CA ALA A 82 -4.27 5.14 -3.86
C ALA A 82 -2.81 5.57 -3.75
N CYS A 83 -2.57 6.70 -3.07
CA CYS A 83 -1.25 7.24 -2.79
C CYS A 83 -0.82 6.87 -1.36
N PRO A 84 0.39 6.31 -1.16
CA PRO A 84 0.92 5.99 0.16
C PRO A 84 1.09 7.22 1.05
N ILE A 85 0.98 7.02 2.36
CA ILE A 85 1.25 8.05 3.37
C ILE A 85 2.44 7.63 4.23
N THR A 86 3.38 8.55 4.45
CA THR A 86 4.56 8.36 5.31
C THR A 86 4.67 9.48 6.34
N THR A 87 5.11 9.14 7.56
CA THR A 87 5.47 10.13 8.58
C THR A 87 6.86 10.72 8.35
N ASN A 88 7.69 10.07 7.53
CA ASN A 88 9.02 10.55 7.18
C ASN A 88 8.95 11.45 5.94
N ALA A 89 8.57 12.71 6.16
CA ALA A 89 8.55 13.74 5.14
C ALA A 89 9.99 14.18 4.80
N LYS A 90 10.27 14.35 3.50
CA LYS A 90 11.58 14.79 3.00
C LYS A 90 11.54 16.16 2.35
N GLY A 91 10.37 16.80 2.26
CA GLY A 91 10.18 18.08 1.59
C GLY A 91 10.29 17.97 0.07
N LEU A 92 9.96 16.80 -0.49
CA LEU A 92 10.02 16.57 -1.93
C LEU A 92 8.80 17.19 -2.63
N ARG A 93 8.95 17.53 -3.91
CA ARG A 93 7.94 18.29 -4.69
C ARG A 93 6.56 17.61 -4.72
N PHE A 94 6.54 16.27 -4.72
CA PHE A 94 5.34 15.45 -4.80
C PHE A 94 4.74 15.07 -3.44
N GLU A 95 5.33 15.54 -2.34
CA GLU A 95 4.74 15.36 -1.01
C GLU A 95 3.60 16.36 -0.79
N VAL A 96 2.44 15.89 -0.35
CA VAL A 96 1.31 16.72 0.07
C VAL A 96 1.12 16.56 1.58
N PRO A 97 1.36 17.60 2.40
CA PRO A 97 1.20 17.53 3.85
C PRO A 97 -0.24 17.24 4.26
N LEU A 98 -0.42 16.35 5.24
CA LEU A 98 -1.69 16.21 5.94
C LEU A 98 -1.90 17.36 6.92
N ILE A 99 -3.14 17.79 7.07
CA ILE A 99 -3.54 18.93 7.90
C ILE A 99 -3.40 18.58 9.40
N GLU A 100 -3.02 19.56 10.23
CA GLU A 100 -3.03 19.39 11.68
C GLU A 100 -4.42 19.03 12.21
N GLY A 101 -4.48 18.29 13.32
CA GLY A 101 -5.75 17.79 13.89
C GLY A 101 -6.29 16.48 13.30
N MET A 102 -5.79 16.04 12.14
CA MET A 102 -6.11 14.70 11.58
C MET A 102 -5.58 13.55 12.44
N LYS A 103 -6.20 12.36 12.36
CA LYS A 103 -5.70 11.15 13.06
C LYS A 103 -4.40 10.64 12.42
N THR A 104 -4.33 10.67 11.10
CA THR A 104 -3.18 10.30 10.28
C THR A 104 -2.25 11.48 10.17
N LYS A 105 -0.94 11.22 10.27
CA LYS A 105 0.12 12.24 10.26
C LYS A 105 1.09 11.98 9.12
N GLY A 106 1.77 13.03 8.68
CA GLY A 106 2.82 12.98 7.67
C GLY A 106 2.38 13.58 6.34
N VAL A 107 2.86 12.96 5.25
CA VAL A 107 2.66 13.44 3.88
C VAL A 107 2.11 12.32 3.00
N VAL A 108 1.24 12.67 2.07
CA VAL A 108 0.84 11.83 0.95
C VAL A 108 1.94 11.88 -0.12
N LEU A 109 2.35 10.72 -0.63
CA LEU A 109 3.35 10.59 -1.69
C LEU A 109 2.62 10.51 -3.05
N ALA A 110 2.33 11.65 -3.66
CA ALA A 110 1.50 11.72 -4.87
C ALA A 110 2.14 10.95 -6.04
N ASP A 111 3.46 10.98 -6.17
CA ASP A 111 4.23 10.30 -7.22
C ASP A 111 4.31 8.77 -7.06
N GLN A 112 3.81 8.21 -5.95
CA GLN A 112 3.89 6.79 -5.64
C GLN A 112 2.55 6.08 -5.71
N ILE A 113 1.67 6.48 -6.63
CA ILE A 113 0.35 5.86 -6.81
C ILE A 113 0.44 4.34 -7.01
N LYS A 114 -0.47 3.61 -6.36
CA LYS A 114 -0.59 2.15 -6.44
C LYS A 114 -2.02 1.73 -6.74
N THR A 115 -2.15 0.64 -7.50
CA THR A 115 -3.41 -0.07 -7.68
C THR A 115 -3.48 -1.23 -6.69
N LEU A 116 -4.51 -1.26 -5.85
CA LEU A 116 -4.59 -2.20 -4.72
C LEU A 116 -5.96 -2.87 -4.68
N ASP A 117 -5.97 -4.21 -4.60
CA ASP A 117 -7.18 -4.97 -4.28
C ASP A 117 -7.52 -4.75 -2.80
N TRP A 118 -8.53 -3.92 -2.55
CA TRP A 118 -8.93 -3.52 -1.21
C TRP A 118 -9.71 -4.61 -0.48
N LYS A 119 -10.36 -5.51 -1.21
CA LYS A 119 -11.18 -6.58 -0.65
C LYS A 119 -10.30 -7.72 -0.17
N ALA A 120 -9.37 -8.18 -1.00
CA ALA A 120 -8.39 -9.20 -0.64
C ALA A 120 -7.50 -8.74 0.53
N ARG A 121 -7.15 -7.43 0.57
CA ARG A 121 -6.31 -6.84 1.62
C ARG A 121 -7.05 -6.39 2.88
N LYS A 122 -8.35 -6.73 3.00
CA LYS A 122 -9.19 -6.45 4.17
C LYS A 122 -9.09 -4.99 4.62
N VAL A 123 -9.36 -4.08 3.69
CA VAL A 123 -9.24 -2.63 3.90
C VAL A 123 -9.96 -2.16 5.17
N LYS A 124 -9.34 -1.22 5.89
CA LYS A 124 -9.93 -0.58 7.06
C LYS A 124 -9.94 0.93 6.88
N PHE A 125 -11.14 1.51 6.94
CA PHE A 125 -11.31 2.96 7.01
C PHE A 125 -10.62 3.56 8.24
N VAL A 126 -10.01 4.75 8.10
CA VAL A 126 -9.40 5.52 9.18
C VAL A 126 -10.11 6.85 9.37
N GLU A 127 -10.13 7.67 8.34
CA GLU A 127 -10.75 9.00 8.26
C GLU A 127 -10.86 9.45 6.79
N SER A 128 -11.50 10.59 6.55
CA SER A 128 -11.56 11.21 5.22
C SER A 128 -10.86 12.58 5.24
N VAL A 129 -10.29 12.98 4.12
CA VAL A 129 -9.64 14.29 3.93
C VAL A 129 -10.61 15.33 3.36
N THR A 130 -10.19 16.59 3.32
CA THR A 130 -10.90 17.69 2.66
C THR A 130 -10.77 17.61 1.13
N GLU A 131 -11.70 18.23 0.41
CA GLU A 131 -11.65 18.30 -1.06
C GLU A 131 -10.36 18.99 -1.55
N ASP A 132 -9.97 20.10 -0.92
CA ASP A 132 -8.74 20.83 -1.27
C ASP A 132 -7.48 19.93 -1.27
N LEU A 133 -7.39 19.00 -0.31
CA LEU A 133 -6.26 18.05 -0.24
C LEU A 133 -6.33 17.02 -1.36
N ILE A 134 -7.53 16.57 -1.71
CA ILE A 134 -7.75 15.66 -2.85
C ILE A 134 -7.33 16.34 -4.15
N GLU A 135 -7.76 17.59 -4.36
CA GLU A 135 -7.42 18.40 -5.52
C GLU A 135 -5.91 18.64 -5.62
N GLU A 136 -5.22 18.95 -4.51
CA GLU A 136 -3.77 19.12 -4.51
C GLU A 136 -3.04 17.83 -4.93
N VAL A 137 -3.44 16.67 -4.39
CA VAL A 137 -2.85 15.38 -4.76
C VAL A 137 -3.11 15.05 -6.23
N GLN A 138 -4.33 15.31 -6.72
CA GLN A 138 -4.70 15.10 -8.12
C GLN A 138 -3.91 16.02 -9.05
N ALA A 139 -3.79 17.31 -8.75
CA ALA A 139 -3.00 18.25 -9.54
C ALA A 139 -1.54 17.80 -9.67
N LYS A 140 -0.93 17.32 -8.57
CA LYS A 140 0.44 16.77 -8.63
C LYS A 140 0.53 15.49 -9.46
N LEU A 141 -0.44 14.60 -9.33
CA LEU A 141 -0.54 13.38 -10.14
C LEU A 141 -0.69 13.69 -11.63
N GLU A 142 -1.51 14.66 -12.00
CA GLU A 142 -1.75 15.07 -13.38
C GLU A 142 -0.45 15.43 -14.08
N THR A 143 0.48 16.13 -13.40
CA THR A 143 1.80 16.47 -13.98
C THR A 143 2.67 15.27 -14.38
N LEU A 144 2.33 14.06 -13.94
CA LEU A 144 3.06 12.84 -14.24
C LEU A 144 2.42 12.02 -15.38
N ILE A 145 1.15 12.26 -15.70
CA ILE A 145 0.36 11.36 -16.56
C ILE A 145 -0.40 12.07 -17.69
N LEU A 146 -0.54 13.39 -17.64
CA LEU A 146 -1.18 14.23 -18.67
C LEU A 146 -0.14 15.16 -19.30
#